data_AF-A0A4Y7U6Z8-F1
#
_entry.id   AF-A0A4Y7U6Z8-F1
#
_cell.length_a   1.000
_cell.length_b   1.000
_cell.length_c   1.000
_cell.angle_alpha   90.00
_cell.angle_beta   90.00
_cell.angle_gamma   90.00
#
_symmetry.space_group_name_H-M   'P 1'
#
loop_
_entity.id
_entity.type
_entity.pdbx_description
1 polymer ?
#
loop_
_entity_poly.entity_id
_entity_poly.type
_entity_poly.pdbx_seq_one_letter_code
_entity_poly.pdbx_strand_id
1 'polypeptide(L)'
;AGVSFAGASINVLSTINPADIESIEVLKDASATAIYGSRGSNGVVIITTKKGTKGHDNISYQGYFGFQDVSKKLHLMNAAQWASLRNDVQASIGQTPSFTAAQIEDFRNSGGYDWQSAAFRSSAPVQNHQLSFSGGDERSRYAVSAGYFDQEGTVLGSDFKRISLRINYEKNYSTNFKFGVNANYSNSIAN
;
A
#
# COMPACT_ATOMS: atom_id res chain seq x y z
N ALA A 1 12.39 8.49 -20.97
CA ALA A 1 11.82 7.18 -21.33
C ALA A 1 12.01 6.25 -20.14
N GLY A 2 10.93 5.88 -19.45
CA GLY A 2 10.98 4.89 -18.37
C GLY A 2 10.87 3.50 -18.96
N VAL A 3 11.86 2.65 -18.72
CA VAL A 3 11.83 1.24 -19.10
C VAL A 3 10.87 0.52 -18.14
N SER A 4 9.78 0.00 -18.69
CA SER A 4 8.77 -0.78 -17.99
C SER A 4 9.02 -2.26 -18.30
N PHE A 5 9.42 -3.04 -17.31
CA PHE A 5 9.47 -4.51 -17.43
C PHE A 5 8.11 -5.08 -17.03
N ALA A 6 7.57 -5.94 -17.89
CA ALA A 6 6.26 -6.56 -17.76
C ALA A 6 6.25 -7.66 -16.69
N GLY A 7 5.25 -7.61 -15.80
CA GLY A 7 4.96 -8.67 -14.81
C GLY A 7 4.57 -8.06 -13.47
N ALA A 8 3.26 -8.09 -13.16
CA ALA A 8 2.57 -7.31 -12.12
C ALA A 8 2.42 -5.82 -12.47
N SER A 9 1.17 -5.37 -12.53
CA SER A 9 0.82 -3.95 -12.66
C SER A 9 1.37 -3.21 -11.44
N ILE A 10 2.61 -2.73 -11.51
CA ILE A 10 3.17 -1.79 -10.54
C ILE A 10 2.21 -0.61 -10.47
N ASN A 11 1.52 -0.49 -9.33
CA ASN A 11 0.67 0.65 -9.09
C ASN A 11 1.59 1.88 -9.07
N VAL A 12 1.57 2.68 -10.13
CA VAL A 12 2.49 3.83 -10.27
C VAL A 12 2.27 4.85 -9.14
N LEU A 13 1.10 4.82 -8.48
CA LEU A 13 0.87 5.62 -7.28
C LEU A 13 1.52 5.02 -6.03
N SER A 14 1.71 3.69 -5.98
CA SER A 14 2.45 3.04 -4.89
C SER A 14 3.96 3.22 -5.02
N THR A 15 4.48 3.81 -6.10
CA THR A 15 5.89 4.22 -6.20
C THR A 15 6.11 5.69 -5.82
N ILE A 16 5.03 6.48 -5.71
CA ILE A 16 5.10 7.86 -5.22
C ILE A 16 5.00 7.86 -3.70
N ASN A 17 5.89 8.61 -3.06
CA ASN A 17 5.84 8.83 -1.62
C ASN A 17 4.90 10.01 -1.31
N PRO A 18 3.82 9.82 -0.53
CA PRO A 18 2.88 10.90 -0.21
C PRO A 18 3.54 12.10 0.48
N ALA A 19 4.61 11.86 1.25
CA ALA A 19 5.32 12.91 1.96
C ALA A 19 6.04 13.90 1.01
N ASP A 20 6.23 13.53 -0.25
CA ASP A 20 6.87 14.36 -1.28
C ASP A 20 5.86 15.15 -2.13
N ILE A 21 4.56 14.95 -1.90
CA ILE A 21 3.48 15.66 -2.59
C ILE A 21 3.34 17.06 -1.98
N GLU A 22 3.29 18.07 -2.85
CA GLU A 22 2.99 19.45 -2.50
C GLU A 22 1.51 19.75 -2.72
N SER A 23 0.97 19.35 -3.88
CA SER A 23 -0.45 19.49 -4.19
C SER A 23 -0.97 18.39 -5.09
N ILE A 24 -2.28 18.12 -4.99
CA ILE A 24 -3.03 17.21 -5.86
C ILE A 24 -4.19 18.01 -6.44
N GLU A 25 -4.22 18.14 -7.76
CA GLU A 25 -5.32 18.79 -8.49
C GLU A 25 -6.06 17.75 -9.32
N VAL A 26 -7.39 17.76 -9.25
CA VAL A 26 -8.23 16.79 -9.96
C VAL A 26 -9.11 17.53 -10.97
N LEU A 27 -8.80 17.32 -12.25
CA LEU A 27 -9.56 17.87 -13.36
C LEU A 27 -10.69 16.89 -13.71
N LYS A 28 -11.93 17.32 -13.48
CA LYS A 28 -13.14 16.52 -13.67
C LYS A 28 -13.90 16.87 -14.95
N ASP A 29 -13.71 18.08 -15.46
CA ASP A 29 -14.48 18.61 -16.58
C ASP A 29 -13.76 18.40 -17.91
N ALA A 30 -14.54 18.13 -18.96
CA ALA A 30 -14.04 17.82 -20.30
C ALA A 30 -13.19 18.94 -20.92
N SER A 31 -13.47 20.21 -20.59
CA SER A 31 -12.67 21.36 -21.05
C SER A 31 -11.29 21.42 -20.38
N ALA A 32 -11.19 21.02 -19.10
CA ALA A 32 -9.95 21.02 -18.35
C ALA A 32 -9.06 19.81 -18.72
N THR A 33 -9.66 18.67 -19.07
CA THR A 33 -8.92 17.47 -19.48
C THR A 33 -8.51 17.48 -20.96
N ALA A 34 -9.09 18.34 -21.79
CA ALA A 34 -8.83 18.41 -23.24
C ALA A 34 -7.35 18.63 -23.60
N ILE A 35 -6.60 19.36 -22.77
CA ILE A 35 -5.15 19.59 -22.96
C ILE A 35 -4.34 18.29 -22.86
N TYR A 36 -4.84 17.29 -22.14
CA TYR A 36 -4.19 16.00 -21.92
C TYR A 36 -4.65 14.92 -22.91
N GLY A 37 -5.51 15.27 -23.87
CA GLY A 37 -5.96 14.43 -24.98
C GLY A 37 -6.89 13.28 -24.55
N SER A 38 -7.02 12.28 -25.42
CA SER A 38 -7.97 11.16 -25.22
C SER A 38 -7.70 10.34 -23.97
N ARG A 39 -6.46 10.30 -23.46
CA ARG A 39 -6.10 9.61 -22.21
C ARG A 39 -6.60 10.33 -20.96
N GLY A 40 -7.02 11.59 -21.07
CA GLY A 40 -7.66 12.37 -20.00
C GLY A 40 -9.19 12.28 -19.97
N SER A 41 -9.81 11.47 -20.85
CA SER A 41 -11.29 11.38 -20.94
C SER A 41 -11.95 10.91 -19.64
N ASN A 42 -11.22 10.14 -18.82
CA ASN A 42 -11.67 9.64 -17.53
C ASN A 42 -11.32 10.58 -16.36
N GLY A 43 -10.83 11.79 -16.64
CA GLY A 43 -10.30 12.72 -15.65
C GLY A 43 -8.77 12.73 -15.61
N VAL A 44 -8.19 13.81 -15.08
CA VAL A 44 -6.73 13.95 -14.93
C VAL A 44 -6.42 14.33 -13.48
N VAL A 45 -5.47 13.61 -12.87
CA VAL A 45 -4.92 13.93 -11.55
C VAL A 45 -3.51 14.48 -11.75
N ILE A 46 -3.33 15.77 -11.43
CA ILE A 46 -2.03 16.44 -11.47
C ILE A 46 -1.43 16.38 -10.08
N ILE A 47 -0.24 15.82 -9.98
CA ILE A 47 0.51 15.73 -8.72
C ILE A 47 1.70 16.69 -8.84
N THR A 48 1.68 17.75 -8.04
CA THR A 48 2.83 18.64 -7.86
C THR A 48 3.59 18.21 -6.62
N THR A 49 4.91 18.27 -6.71
CA THR A 49 5.81 17.66 -5.73
C THR A 49 6.72 18.72 -5.17
N LYS A 50 7.06 18.60 -3.89
CA LYS A 50 7.79 19.62 -3.14
C LYS A 50 9.07 20.05 -3.86
N LYS A 51 9.25 21.36 -3.98
CA LYS A 51 10.45 22.01 -4.53
C LYS A 51 11.19 22.77 -3.43
N GLY A 52 12.46 23.10 -3.68
CA GLY A 52 13.25 23.94 -2.79
C GLY A 52 12.64 25.33 -2.61
N THR A 53 12.60 25.80 -1.36
CA THR A 53 12.21 27.17 -1.00
C THR A 53 13.43 28.07 -0.99
N LYS A 54 13.27 29.32 -1.42
CA LYS A 54 14.37 30.30 -1.40
C LYS A 54 14.65 30.77 0.03
N GLY A 55 15.92 30.86 0.40
CA GLY A 55 16.38 31.63 1.57
C GLY A 55 16.46 30.87 2.89
N HIS A 56 15.97 29.63 2.96
CA HIS A 56 16.22 28.77 4.12
C HIS A 56 16.23 27.29 3.71
N ASP A 57 17.17 26.56 4.29
CA ASP A 57 17.21 25.11 4.21
C ASP A 57 16.19 24.54 5.21
N ASN A 58 15.42 23.56 4.77
CA ASN A 58 14.45 22.84 5.57
C ASN A 58 14.81 21.36 5.58
N ILE A 59 14.86 20.81 6.79
CA ILE A 59 15.08 19.40 7.04
C ILE A 59 13.85 18.88 7.77
N SER A 60 13.17 17.93 7.15
CA SER A 60 11.99 17.29 7.72
C SER A 60 12.22 15.79 7.79
N TYR A 61 12.01 15.24 8.98
CA TYR A 61 11.91 13.82 9.21
C TYR A 61 10.49 13.49 9.66
N GLN A 62 9.89 12.47 9.04
CA GLN A 62 8.58 11.97 9.40
C GLN A 62 8.66 10.46 9.48
N GLY A 63 8.25 9.90 10.60
CA GLY A 63 8.19 8.45 10.73
C GLY A 63 7.08 8.01 11.65
N TYR A 64 6.62 6.79 11.43
CA TYR A 64 5.68 6.12 12.31
C TYR A 64 6.01 4.64 12.38
N PHE A 65 5.58 4.04 13.48
CA PHE A 65 5.62 2.61 13.71
C PHE A 65 4.27 2.19 14.28
N GLY A 66 3.73 1.07 13.82
CA GLY A 66 2.42 0.60 14.23
C GLY A 66 2.25 -0.90 14.04
N PHE A 67 1.10 -1.38 14.49
CA PHE A 67 0.70 -2.77 14.40
C PHE A 67 -0.65 -2.88 13.69
N GLN A 68 -0.84 -3.95 12.94
CA GLN A 68 -2.05 -4.22 12.17
C GLN A 68 -2.64 -5.56 12.58
N ASP A 69 -3.90 -5.54 13.00
CA ASP A 69 -4.62 -6.74 13.39
C ASP A 69 -5.83 -6.95 12.47
N VAL A 70 -6.26 -8.21 12.30
CA VAL A 70 -7.49 -8.53 11.56
C VAL A 70 -8.70 -8.09 12.37
N SER A 71 -9.36 -7.02 11.91
CA SER A 71 -10.46 -6.36 12.62
C SER A 71 -11.72 -7.24 12.77
N LYS A 72 -11.96 -8.18 11.84
CA LYS A 72 -13.09 -9.10 11.92
C LYS A 72 -12.72 -10.46 11.34
N LYS A 73 -12.77 -11.49 12.19
CA LYS A 73 -12.75 -12.89 11.77
C LYS A 73 -14.18 -13.37 11.54
N LEU A 74 -14.37 -14.28 10.59
CA LEU A 74 -15.66 -14.92 10.38
C LEU A 74 -15.91 -15.91 11.52
N HIS A 75 -17.15 -15.94 12.04
CA HIS A 75 -17.54 -17.01 12.95
C HIS A 75 -17.78 -18.28 12.13
N LEU A 76 -16.79 -19.15 12.11
CA LEU A 76 -16.87 -20.44 11.44
C LEU A 76 -17.36 -21.51 12.41
N MET A 77 -18.06 -22.51 11.87
CA MET A 77 -18.43 -23.69 12.65
C MET A 77 -17.17 -24.47 13.04
N ASN A 78 -17.11 -24.93 14.29
CA ASN A 78 -16.11 -25.91 14.69
C ASN A 78 -16.45 -27.31 14.16
N ALA A 79 -15.49 -28.25 14.27
CA ALA A 79 -15.63 -29.60 13.70
C ALA A 79 -16.89 -30.33 14.22
N ALA A 80 -17.21 -30.21 15.52
CA ALA A 80 -18.38 -30.83 16.10
C ALA A 80 -19.70 -30.21 15.61
N GLN A 81 -19.77 -28.87 15.53
CA GLN A 81 -20.93 -28.15 15.01
C GLN A 81 -21.20 -28.53 13.55
N TRP A 82 -20.15 -28.66 12.74
CA TRP A 82 -20.29 -29.09 11.36
C TRP A 82 -20.75 -30.55 11.26
N ALA A 83 -20.22 -31.45 12.07
CA ALA A 83 -20.62 -32.86 12.09
C ALA A 83 -22.08 -33.05 12.55
N SER A 84 -22.52 -32.30 13.57
CA SER A 84 -23.93 -32.28 13.99
C SER A 84 -24.84 -31.74 12.89
N LEU A 85 -24.49 -30.59 12.28
CA LEU A 85 -25.26 -30.03 11.16
C LEU A 85 -25.37 -31.02 9.99
N ARG A 86 -24.28 -31.74 9.69
CA ARG A 86 -24.28 -32.74 8.62
C ARG A 86 -25.25 -33.88 8.90
N ASN A 87 -25.26 -34.39 10.12
CA ASN A 87 -26.20 -35.42 10.56
C ASN A 87 -27.65 -34.93 10.53
N ASP A 88 -27.92 -33.70 10.97
CA ASP A 88 -29.26 -33.10 10.93
C ASP A 88 -29.78 -32.99 9.49
N VAL A 89 -28.92 -32.56 8.56
CA VAL A 89 -29.24 -32.52 7.13
C VAL A 89 -29.55 -33.92 6.60
N GLN A 90 -28.74 -34.93 6.94
CA GLN A 90 -28.96 -36.32 6.50
C GLN A 90 -30.26 -36.91 7.05
N ALA A 91 -30.55 -36.68 8.32
CA ALA A 91 -31.80 -37.10 8.94
C ALA A 91 -33.01 -36.48 8.25
N SER A 92 -32.93 -35.19 7.86
CA SER A 92 -34.04 -34.52 7.16
C SER A 92 -34.32 -35.05 5.75
N ILE A 93 -33.34 -35.68 5.10
CA ILE A 93 -33.49 -36.34 3.79
C ILE A 93 -33.62 -37.86 3.91
N GLY A 94 -33.84 -38.39 5.11
CA GLY A 94 -34.02 -39.83 5.35
C GLY A 94 -32.76 -40.69 5.20
N GLN A 95 -31.58 -40.08 5.20
CA GLN A 95 -30.28 -40.78 5.16
C GLN A 95 -29.77 -41.10 6.57
N THR A 96 -28.98 -42.17 6.68
CA THR A 96 -28.29 -42.52 7.93
C THR A 96 -27.23 -41.46 8.28
N PRO A 97 -27.11 -41.09 9.57
CA PRO A 97 -26.08 -40.15 10.02
C PRO A 97 -24.66 -40.60 9.66
N SER A 98 -23.84 -39.70 9.15
CA SER A 98 -22.42 -39.95 8.84
C SER A 98 -21.52 -40.00 10.07
N PHE A 99 -21.92 -39.38 11.18
CA PHE A 99 -21.12 -39.35 12.41
C PHE A 99 -21.90 -39.93 13.60
N THR A 100 -21.23 -40.73 14.42
CA THR A 100 -21.78 -41.23 15.69
C THR A 100 -21.69 -40.17 16.79
N ALA A 101 -22.49 -40.32 17.86
CA ALA A 101 -22.44 -39.41 19.00
C ALA A 101 -21.05 -39.36 19.66
N ALA A 102 -20.37 -40.52 19.74
CA ALA A 102 -19.00 -40.60 20.25
C ALA A 102 -18.00 -39.82 19.38
N GLN A 103 -18.10 -39.93 18.05
CA GLN A 103 -17.23 -39.17 17.13
C GLN A 103 -17.46 -37.65 17.22
N ILE A 104 -18.71 -37.22 17.39
CA ILE A 104 -19.01 -35.79 17.59
C ILE A 104 -18.41 -35.31 18.92
N GLU A 105 -18.46 -36.13 19.97
CA GLU A 105 -17.85 -35.80 21.25
C GLU A 105 -16.32 -35.76 21.18
N ASP A 106 -15.70 -36.67 20.43
CA ASP A 106 -14.27 -36.62 20.14
C ASP A 106 -13.89 -35.33 19.38
N PHE A 107 -14.73 -34.86 18.45
CA PHE A 107 -14.52 -33.57 17.78
C PHE A 107 -14.67 -32.37 18.73
N ARG A 108 -15.55 -32.44 19.73
CA ARG A 108 -15.63 -31.40 20.77
C ARG A 108 -14.36 -31.38 21.61
N ASN A 109 -13.89 -32.55 22.03
CA ASN A 109 -12.72 -32.69 22.90
C ASN A 109 -11.41 -32.32 22.18
N SER A 110 -11.32 -32.55 20.87
CA SER A 110 -10.15 -32.20 20.07
C SER A 110 -10.09 -30.72 19.65
N GLY A 111 -11.16 -29.95 19.82
CA GLY A 111 -11.20 -28.50 19.57
C GLY A 111 -11.13 -28.07 18.10
N GLY A 112 -10.72 -28.94 17.19
CA GLY A 112 -10.54 -28.65 15.77
C GLY A 112 -9.30 -27.78 15.48
N TYR A 113 -9.20 -27.27 14.25
CA TYR A 113 -8.12 -26.40 13.81
C TYR A 113 -8.67 -25.05 13.32
N ASP A 114 -8.20 -23.94 13.89
CA ASP A 114 -8.59 -22.61 13.45
C ASP A 114 -7.76 -22.18 12.23
N TRP A 115 -8.29 -22.47 11.04
CA TRP A 115 -7.69 -22.06 9.78
C TRP A 115 -7.51 -20.54 9.64
N GLN A 116 -8.34 -19.72 10.28
CA GLN A 116 -8.17 -18.27 10.24
C GLN A 116 -6.96 -17.84 11.09
N SER A 117 -6.74 -18.47 12.25
CA SER A 117 -5.50 -18.24 13.01
C SER A 117 -4.25 -18.71 12.27
N ALA A 118 -4.37 -19.76 11.45
CA ALA A 118 -3.27 -20.29 10.65
C ALA A 118 -3.02 -19.51 9.36
N ALA A 119 -3.98 -18.71 8.88
CA ALA A 119 -3.84 -17.88 7.69
C ALA A 119 -3.44 -16.43 8.03
N PHE A 120 -3.86 -15.94 9.18
CA PHE A 120 -3.64 -14.55 9.58
C PHE A 120 -2.63 -14.42 10.73
N ARG A 121 -1.72 -13.46 10.60
CA ARG A 121 -0.89 -12.97 11.70
C ARG A 121 -1.76 -12.30 12.76
N SER A 122 -1.44 -12.54 14.02
CA SER A 122 -2.13 -11.91 15.15
C SER A 122 -1.85 -10.41 15.24
N SER A 123 -0.64 -9.99 14.87
CA SER A 123 -0.24 -8.58 14.81
C SER A 123 0.90 -8.39 13.82
N ALA A 124 0.69 -7.59 12.79
CA ALA A 124 1.67 -7.37 11.72
C ALA A 124 2.28 -5.96 11.85
N PRO A 125 3.61 -5.83 12.00
CA PRO A 125 4.26 -4.53 12.13
C PRO A 125 4.22 -3.74 10.81
N VAL A 126 4.07 -2.43 10.93
CA VAL A 126 4.21 -1.48 9.83
C VAL A 126 5.05 -0.29 10.27
N GLN A 127 5.99 0.11 9.43
CA GLN A 127 6.87 1.23 9.69
C GLN A 127 7.10 2.07 8.44
N ASN A 128 7.26 3.36 8.67
CA ASN A 128 7.57 4.32 7.62
C ASN A 128 8.59 5.32 8.14
N HIS A 129 9.58 5.61 7.31
CA HIS A 129 10.60 6.61 7.57
C HIS A 129 10.76 7.46 6.32
N GLN A 130 10.58 8.76 6.47
CA GLN A 130 10.80 9.75 5.43
C GLN A 130 11.78 10.79 5.92
N LEU A 131 12.79 11.05 5.11
CA LEU A 131 13.73 12.13 5.31
C LEU A 131 13.72 13.01 4.06
N SER A 132 13.53 14.31 4.25
CA SER A 132 13.51 15.28 3.17
C SER A 132 14.37 16.49 3.51
N PHE A 133 15.20 16.88 2.56
CA PHE A 133 16.03 18.07 2.58
C PHE A 133 15.61 18.95 1.42
N SER A 134 15.27 20.21 1.69
CA SER A 134 14.96 21.17 0.64
C SER A 134 15.54 22.53 0.97
N GLY A 135 15.83 23.31 -0.05
CA GLY A 135 16.44 24.62 0.15
C GLY A 135 16.81 25.25 -1.17
N GLY A 136 17.52 26.37 -1.08
CA GLY A 136 17.94 27.11 -2.26
C GLY A 136 18.17 28.58 -2.01
N ASP A 137 18.85 29.19 -2.97
CA ASP A 137 19.13 30.62 -3.02
C ASP A 137 18.30 31.30 -4.12
N GLU A 138 18.63 32.54 -4.48
CA GLU A 138 17.89 33.29 -5.50
C GLU A 138 17.93 32.65 -6.90
N ARG A 139 19.00 31.90 -7.19
CA ARG A 139 19.32 31.31 -8.49
C ARG A 139 19.22 29.79 -8.51
N SER A 140 19.30 29.11 -7.37
CA SER A 140 19.25 27.64 -7.27
C SER A 140 18.21 27.16 -6.27
N ARG A 141 17.54 26.04 -6.57
CA ARG A 141 16.58 25.38 -5.68
C ARG A 141 16.81 23.89 -5.75
N TYR A 142 16.79 23.22 -4.60
CA TYR A 142 16.96 21.78 -4.51
C TYR A 142 15.95 21.16 -3.54
N ALA A 143 15.57 19.93 -3.82
CA ALA A 143 14.79 19.09 -2.93
C ALA A 143 15.21 17.64 -3.12
N VAL A 144 15.70 17.01 -2.06
CA VAL A 144 16.10 15.60 -2.02
C VAL A 144 15.26 14.93 -0.95
N SER A 145 14.65 13.79 -1.29
CA SER A 145 13.91 12.98 -0.32
C SER A 145 14.30 11.51 -0.44
N ALA A 146 14.36 10.86 0.71
CA ALA A 146 14.59 9.44 0.85
C ALA A 146 13.50 8.87 1.74
N GLY A 147 12.95 7.73 1.34
CA GLY A 147 11.87 7.06 2.04
C GLY A 147 12.09 5.57 2.13
N TYR A 148 11.78 5.01 3.30
CA TYR A 148 11.74 3.59 3.57
C TYR A 148 10.38 3.23 4.17
N PHE A 149 9.69 2.28 3.55
CA PHE A 149 8.42 1.74 4.01
C PHE A 149 8.52 0.23 4.09
N ASP A 150 8.05 -0.33 5.19
CA ASP A 150 8.03 -1.77 5.42
C ASP A 150 6.74 -2.14 6.14
N GLN A 151 5.99 -3.05 5.54
CA GLN A 151 4.71 -3.51 6.03
C GLN A 151 4.66 -5.02 5.95
N GLU A 152 4.54 -5.67 7.10
CA GLU A 152 4.11 -7.06 7.13
C GLU A 152 2.60 -7.10 6.94
N GLY A 153 2.11 -7.92 6.00
CA GLY A 153 0.68 -8.13 5.81
C GLY A 153 0.09 -8.91 6.97
N THR A 154 -1.20 -8.69 7.26
CA THR A 154 -1.94 -9.52 8.23
C THR A 154 -2.18 -10.94 7.71
N VAL A 155 -2.06 -11.18 6.41
CA VAL A 155 -2.04 -12.53 5.82
C VAL A 155 -0.61 -13.05 5.82
N LEU A 156 -0.42 -14.28 6.26
CA LEU A 156 0.89 -14.93 6.21
C LEU A 156 1.36 -15.07 4.77
N GLY A 157 2.64 -14.75 4.53
CA GLY A 157 3.22 -14.73 3.19
C GLY A 157 3.00 -13.43 2.42
N SER A 158 2.20 -12.48 2.96
CA SER A 158 2.08 -11.15 2.40
C SER A 158 2.98 -10.16 3.12
N ASP A 159 3.80 -9.43 2.35
CA ASP A 159 4.61 -8.32 2.83
C ASP A 159 4.83 -7.30 1.71
N PHE A 160 5.12 -6.06 2.09
CA PHE A 160 5.42 -4.98 1.16
C PHE A 160 6.54 -4.09 1.70
N LYS A 161 7.61 -3.99 0.93
CA LYS A 161 8.77 -3.14 1.23
C LYS A 161 8.99 -2.17 0.08
N ARG A 162 9.29 -0.91 0.40
CA ARG A 162 9.58 0.12 -0.59
C ARG A 162 10.71 1.03 -0.13
N ILE A 163 11.70 1.18 -0.99
CA ILE A 163 12.74 2.21 -0.89
C ILE A 163 12.51 3.22 -2.00
N SER A 164 12.51 4.50 -1.65
CA SER A 164 12.31 5.60 -2.58
C SER A 164 13.40 6.65 -2.41
N LEU A 165 13.91 7.16 -3.53
CA LEU A 165 14.83 8.28 -3.60
C LEU A 165 14.30 9.25 -4.65
N ARG A 166 14.31 10.53 -4.32
CA ARG A 166 13.91 11.59 -5.22
C ARG A 166 14.87 12.74 -5.15
N ILE A 167 15.19 13.28 -6.32
CA ILE A 167 16.06 14.44 -6.47
C ILE A 167 15.37 15.40 -7.42
N ASN A 168 15.14 16.62 -6.96
CA ASN A 168 14.75 17.75 -7.77
C ASN A 168 15.81 18.83 -7.61
N TYR A 169 16.32 19.35 -8.72
CA TYR A 169 17.26 20.46 -8.73
C TYR A 169 16.89 21.41 -9.85
N GLU A 170 16.92 22.71 -9.58
CA GLU A 170 16.62 23.75 -10.55
C GLU A 170 17.61 24.89 -10.37
N LYS A 171 18.15 25.39 -11.49
CA LYS A 171 19.06 26.53 -11.50
C LYS A 171 18.76 27.49 -12.64
N ASN A 172 18.58 28.75 -12.29
CA ASN A 172 18.53 29.88 -13.22
C ASN A 172 19.96 30.33 -13.49
N TYR A 173 20.47 30.04 -14.68
CA TYR A 173 21.80 30.50 -15.10
C TYR A 173 21.75 31.94 -15.63
N SER A 174 20.64 32.32 -16.27
CA SER A 174 20.34 33.68 -16.72
C SER A 174 18.82 33.93 -16.69
N THR A 175 18.39 35.15 -17.02
CA THR A 175 16.97 35.51 -17.17
C THR A 175 16.26 34.70 -18.27
N ASN A 176 17.02 34.13 -19.20
CA ASN A 176 16.50 33.45 -20.39
C ASN A 176 16.84 31.95 -20.41
N PHE A 177 17.65 31.47 -19.46
CA PHE A 177 18.06 30.06 -19.40
C PHE A 177 17.93 29.49 -17.99
N LYS A 178 17.05 28.49 -17.89
CA LYS A 178 16.81 27.69 -16.68
C LYS A 178 17.08 26.23 -16.98
N PHE A 179 17.85 25.60 -16.10
CA PHE A 179 18.13 24.17 -16.12
C PHE A 179 17.42 23.50 -14.95
N GLY A 180 16.85 22.33 -15.19
CA GLY A 180 16.17 21.57 -14.16
C GLY A 180 16.39 20.07 -14.33
N VAL A 181 16.56 19.37 -13.22
CA VAL A 181 16.65 17.92 -13.12
C VAL A 181 15.56 17.45 -12.17
N ASN A 182 14.79 16.46 -12.61
CA ASN A 182 13.88 15.71 -11.77
C ASN A 182 14.18 14.24 -11.99
N ALA A 183 14.61 13.56 -10.93
CA ALA A 183 14.92 12.16 -10.92
C ALA A 183 14.16 11.49 -9.77
N ASN A 184 13.58 10.33 -10.06
CA ASN A 184 12.92 9.50 -9.08
C ASN A 184 13.39 8.06 -9.28
N TYR A 185 13.71 7.42 -8.16
CA TYR A 185 14.00 6.00 -8.07
C TYR A 185 13.11 5.40 -7.00
N SER A 186 12.43 4.32 -7.33
CA SER A 186 11.61 3.57 -6.39
C SER A 186 11.82 2.09 -6.68
N ASN A 187 12.16 1.35 -5.64
CA ASN A 187 12.18 -0.10 -5.67
C ASN A 187 11.19 -0.62 -4.63
N SER A 188 10.29 -1.51 -5.06
CA SER A 188 9.32 -2.14 -4.19
C SER A 188 9.33 -3.64 -4.38
N ILE A 189 9.25 -4.36 -3.27
CA ILE A 189 9.14 -5.82 -3.22
C ILE A 189 7.80 -6.13 -2.53
N ALA A 190 7.02 -7.00 -3.16
CA ALA A 190 5.75 -7.48 -2.65
C ALA A 190 5.69 -8.99 -2.79
N ASN A 191 5.32 -9.71 -1.73
CA ASN A 191 4.99 -11.14 -1.77
C ASN A 191 3.51 -11.38 -1.45
#